data_AF-A0A352S4A2-F1
#
_entry.id   AF-A0A352S4A2-F1
#
_cell.length_a   1.000
_cell.length_b   1.000
_cell.length_c   1.000
_cell.angle_alpha   90.00
_cell.angle_beta   90.00
_cell.angle_gamma   90.00
#
_symmetry.space_group_name_H-M   'P 1'
#
loop_
_entity.id
_entity.type
_entity.pdbx_description
1 polymer ?
#
loop_
_entity_poly.entity_id
_entity_poly.type
_entity_poly.pdbx_seq_one_letter_code
_entity_poly.pdbx_strand_id
1 'polypeptide(L)' 'MARLKLDLPAEQFCYSTHLTVRVTDINSANHLANDSMISMISEARARFLFEYGSEGDRVDGAGIIVTDLATM' A
#
# COMPACT_ATOMS: atom_id res chain seq x y z
N MET A 1 -14.32 -7.65 12.21
CA MET A 1 -13.61 -7.11 13.39
C MET A 1 -12.16 -7.54 13.30
N ALA A 2 -11.24 -6.57 13.35
CA ALA A 2 -9.81 -6.80 13.28
C ALA A 2 -9.33 -7.78 14.36
N ARG A 3 -8.72 -8.89 13.96
CA ARG A 3 -8.10 -9.85 14.90
C ARG A 3 -6.67 -9.47 15.26
N LEU A 4 -6.06 -8.57 14.49
CA LEU A 4 -4.71 -8.07 14.68
C LEU A 4 -4.79 -6.65 15.21
N LYS A 5 -4.08 -6.37 16.31
CA LYS A 5 -3.92 -5.00 16.82
C LYS A 5 -2.56 -4.48 16.37
N LEU A 6 -2.58 -3.56 15.42
CA LEU A 6 -1.39 -2.88 14.93
C LEU A 6 -1.16 -1.63 15.77
N ASP A 7 0.02 -1.51 16.38
CA ASP A 7 0.47 -0.27 16.99
C ASP A 7 1.22 0.54 15.93
N LEU A 8 0.57 1.59 15.42
CA LEU A 8 1.10 2.46 14.36
C LEU A 8 1.22 3.90 14.88
N PRO A 9 2.28 4.22 15.66
CA PRO A 9 2.55 5.57 16.12
C PRO A 9 2.50 6.59 14.99
N ALA A 10 1.74 7.67 15.18
CA ALA A 10 1.50 8.67 14.15
C ALA A 10 2.79 9.35 13.64
N GLU A 11 3.80 9.46 14.50
CA GLU A 11 5.10 10.07 14.20
C GLU A 11 5.93 9.26 13.20
N GLN A 12 5.55 8.01 12.90
CA GLN A 12 6.25 7.16 11.94
C GLN A 12 5.77 7.33 10.50
N PHE A 13 4.65 8.03 10.26
CA PHE A 13 4.18 8.28 8.90
C PHE A 13 4.91 9.47 8.28
N CYS A 14 5.91 9.18 7.42
CA CYS A 14 6.71 10.21 6.73
C CYS A 14 6.22 10.54 5.32
N TYR A 15 5.17 9.86 4.84
CA TYR A 15 4.68 9.99 3.47
C TYR A 15 3.19 9.74 3.39
N SER A 16 2.52 10.44 2.45
CA SER A 16 1.10 10.26 2.16
C SER A 16 0.84 10.49 0.68
N THR A 17 -0.05 9.70 0.09
CA THR A 17 -0.50 9.89 -1.30
C THR A 17 -1.99 9.61 -1.42
N HIS A 18 -2.65 10.29 -2.36
CA HIS A 18 -4.06 10.05 -2.65
C HIS A 18 -4.20 9.05 -3.80
N LEU A 19 -5.06 8.05 -3.59
CA LEU A 19 -5.45 7.05 -4.58
C LEU A 19 -6.95 7.12 -4.82
N THR A 20 -7.34 7.16 -6.09
CA THR A 20 -8.75 7.20 -6.49
C THR A 20 -9.31 5.79 -6.54
N VAL A 21 -10.36 5.54 -5.76
CA VAL A 21 -11.11 4.28 -5.82
C VAL A 21 -11.97 4.24 -7.08
N ARG A 22 -11.83 3.18 -7.87
CA ARG A 22 -12.58 2.94 -9.11
C ARG A 22 -13.74 2.00 -8.85
N VAL A 23 -14.73 1.97 -9.76
CA VAL A 23 -15.87 1.06 -9.64
C VAL A 23 -15.43 -0.42 -9.63
N THR A 24 -14.34 -0.75 -10.32
CA THR A 24 -13.74 -2.08 -10.36
C THR A 24 -13.06 -2.48 -9.06
N ASP A 25 -12.77 -1.52 -8.19
CA ASP A 25 -12.14 -1.78 -6.89
C ASP A 25 -13.18 -2.11 -5.82
N ILE A 26 -14.47 -2.05 -6.16
CA ILE A 26 -15.58 -2.30 -5.25
C ILE A 26 -16.06 -3.75 -5.39
N ASN A 27 -16.14 -4.45 -4.27
CA ASN A 27 -16.64 -5.82 -4.20
C ASN A 27 -18.19 -5.87 -4.23
N SER A 28 -18.74 -7.09 -4.30
CA SER A 28 -20.19 -7.32 -4.34
C SER A 28 -20.94 -6.87 -3.08
N ALA A 29 -20.24 -6.65 -1.96
CA ALA A 29 -20.80 -6.10 -0.73
C ALA A 29 -20.74 -4.56 -0.68
N ASN A 30 -20.40 -3.90 -1.80
CA ASN A 30 -20.30 -2.45 -1.92
C ASN A 30 -19.22 -1.81 -1.02
N HIS A 31 -18.10 -2.50 -0.82
CA HIS A 31 -16.92 -1.99 -0.13
C HIS A 31 -15.68 -2.12 -1.02
N LEU A 32 -14.60 -1.42 -0.68
CA LEU A 32 -13.29 -1.65 -1.30
C LEU A 32 -12.92 -3.15 -1.17
N ALA A 33 -12.59 -3.76 -2.29
CA ALA A 33 -12.17 -5.15 -2.35
C ALA A 33 -10.79 -5.31 -1.69
N ASN A 34 -10.57 -6.46 -1.04
CA ASN A 34 -9.33 -6.68 -0.29
C ASN A 34 -8.11 -6.76 -1.23
N ASP A 35 -8.23 -7.46 -2.34
CA ASP A 35 -7.22 -7.50 -3.40
C ASP A 35 -6.94 -6.11 -3.98
N SER A 36 -7.96 -5.29 -4.23
CA SER A 36 -7.77 -3.89 -4.65
C SER A 36 -7.03 -3.07 -3.61
N MET A 37 -7.31 -3.25 -2.32
CA MET A 37 -6.56 -2.60 -1.23
C MET A 37 -5.06 -3.00 -1.27
N ILE A 38 -4.75 -4.28 -1.50
CA ILE A 38 -3.36 -4.76 -1.61
C ILE A 38 -2.65 -4.11 -2.82
N SER A 39 -3.33 -4.02 -3.96
CA SER A 39 -2.82 -3.31 -5.14
C SER A 39 -2.57 -1.82 -4.85
N MET A 40 -3.50 -1.16 -4.16
CA MET A 40 -3.36 0.25 -3.77
C MET A 40 -2.17 0.49 -2.83
N ILE A 41 -1.95 -0.39 -1.84
CA ILE A 41 -0.78 -0.30 -0.94
C ILE A 41 0.52 -0.49 -1.72
N SER A 42 0.54 -1.41 -2.70
CA SER A 42 1.70 -1.64 -3.55
C SER A 42 1.99 -0.42 -4.44
N GLU A 43 0.96 0.23 -4.97
CA GLU A 43 1.10 1.49 -5.71
C GLU A 43 1.60 2.63 -4.82
N ALA A 44 1.07 2.76 -3.60
CA ALA A 44 1.54 3.77 -2.64
C ALA A 44 3.04 3.60 -2.32
N ARG A 45 3.52 2.36 -2.16
CA ARG A 45 4.95 2.05 -2.00
C ARG A 45 5.76 2.48 -3.23
N ALA A 46 5.32 2.12 -4.44
CA ALA A 46 6.02 2.51 -5.65
C ALA A 46 6.10 4.03 -5.83
N ARG A 47 5.02 4.76 -5.52
CA ARG A 47 5.00 6.23 -5.55
C ARG A 47 5.95 6.84 -4.51
N PHE A 48 5.96 6.30 -3.29
CA PHE A 48 6.92 6.70 -2.25
C PHE A 48 8.36 6.55 -2.77
N LEU A 49 8.74 5.35 -3.22
CA LEU A 49 10.09 5.09 -3.70
C LEU A 49 10.48 6.03 -4.85
N PHE A 50 9.57 6.25 -5.79
CA PHE A 50 9.76 7.17 -6.90
C PHE A 50 10.00 8.61 -6.45
N GLU A 51 9.18 9.13 -5.52
CA GLU A 51 9.35 10.50 -5.01
C GLU A 51 10.67 10.71 -4.26
N TYR A 52 11.21 9.66 -3.65
CA TYR A 52 12.50 9.68 -2.94
C TYR A 52 13.70 9.22 -3.79
N GLY A 53 13.55 9.17 -5.12
CA GLY A 53 14.66 9.02 -6.06
C GLY A 53 14.95 7.59 -6.53
N SER A 54 14.07 6.63 -6.25
CA SER A 54 14.17 5.26 -6.77
C SER A 54 13.56 5.16 -8.16
N GLU A 55 14.22 4.47 -9.09
CA GLU A 55 13.65 4.17 -10.42
C GLU A 55 12.67 2.99 -10.30
N GLY A 56 11.44 3.27 -9.85
CA GLY A 56 10.40 2.25 -9.66
C GLY A 56 10.62 1.43 -8.39
N ASP A 57 10.42 0.10 -8.46
CA ASP A 57 10.60 -0.82 -7.32
C ASP A 57 12.09 -1.24 -7.15
N ARG A 58 13.01 -0.37 -7.58
CA ARG A 58 14.45 -0.56 -7.48
C ARG A 58 15.10 0.59 -6.70
N VAL A 59 15.78 0.25 -5.62
CA VAL A 59 16.59 1.19 -4.83
C VAL A 59 18.05 0.89 -5.13
N ASP A 60 18.79 1.86 -5.65
CA ASP A 60 20.20 1.72 -6.03
C ASP A 60 20.50 0.48 -6.91
N GLY A 61 19.55 0.14 -7.80
CA GLY A 61 19.66 -1.00 -8.69
C GLY A 61 19.29 -2.36 -8.07
N ALA A 62 19.00 -2.44 -6.77
CA ALA A 62 18.47 -3.64 -6.11
C ALA A 62 16.93 -3.71 -6.22
N GLY A 63 16.39 -4.89 -6.53
CA GLY A 63 14.93 -5.10 -6.56
C GLY A 63 14.35 -5.34 -5.17
N ILE A 64 13.06 -5.03 -5.00
CA ILE A 64 12.33 -5.24 -3.74
C ILE A 64 11.53 -6.55 -3.80
N ILE A 65 11.53 -7.30 -2.71
CA ILE A 65 10.69 -8.48 -2.50
C ILE A 65 9.83 -8.25 -1.26
N VAL A 66 8.51 -8.36 -1.41
CA VAL A 66 7.58 -8.33 -0.30
C VAL A 66 7.47 -9.74 0.27
N THR A 67 7.96 -9.96 1.49
CA THR A 67 7.93 -11.28 2.13
C THR A 67 6.62 -11.55 2.84
N ASP A 68 6.04 -10.51 3.45
CA ASP A 68 4.89 -10.63 4.33
C ASP A 68 3.95 -9.43 4.16
N LEU A 69 2.67 -9.69 4.38
CA LEU A 69 1.63 -8.67 4.41
C LEU A 69 0.61 -9.03 5.50
N ALA A 70 0.36 -8.09 6.41
CA ALA A 70 -0.69 -8.21 7.41
C ALA A 70 -1.97 -7.48 6.93
N THR A 71 -3.07 -8.20 6.80
CA THR A 71 -4.40 -7.66 6.45
C THR A 71 -5.41 -7.96 7.55
N MET A 72 -6.51 -7.18 7.65
CA MET A 72 -7.52 -7.29 8.71
C MET A 72 -8.88 -7.74 8.21
#